data_AF-A0A2V9L5G6-F1
#
_entry.id   AF-A0A2V9L5G6-F1
#
_cell.length_a   1.000
_cell.length_b   1.000
_cell.length_c   1.000
_cell.angle_alpha   90.00
_cell.angle_beta   90.00
_cell.angle_gamma   90.00
#
_symmetry.space_group_name_H-M   'P 1'
#
loop_
_entity.id
_entity.type
_entity.pdbx_description
1 polymer ?
#
loop_
_entity_poly.entity_id
_entity_poly.type
_entity_poly.pdbx_seq_one_letter_code
_entity_poly.pdbx_strand_id
1 'polypeptide(L)'
;MKKSGFLFKPYHVWAIRSSLLCLTALLMSSAAGLRAQENGTIVGTVTDPSGAIIPGVTITVRNQLKGSVARTTTTNASGNYALPGLPASTYSVRAEKSGFAPATRSDLVLNVGSDVRVDIALTVGAVSQEVNVTAAAIVLHTENAQVSESVTGKHVEAIDTNGRNFIQLANLVPGAVGPSLVGSFNTPVGVTANAGINFNGERQAHNVFSVDGQENYDRGCGGCIEVVPDQDAIQEFKVLTSNAQQDLGFGSAAHIQLEIKSGTQNYHGEGFEFNRNRALETQPFFHNKAGLKRPYENYNDFGFN
;
A
#
# COMPACT_ATOMS: atom_id res chain seq x y z
N MET A 1 59.67 13.62 -14.32
CA MET A 1 58.42 13.11 -13.72
C MET A 1 58.05 13.95 -12.50
N LYS A 2 57.09 14.88 -12.63
CA LYS A 2 56.45 15.56 -11.49
C LYS A 2 55.13 14.85 -11.22
N LYS A 3 54.96 14.22 -10.06
CA LYS A 3 53.66 13.75 -9.58
C LYS A 3 52.95 14.95 -8.94
N SER A 4 51.99 15.54 -9.64
CA SER A 4 51.06 16.53 -9.09
C SER A 4 50.03 15.82 -8.22
N GLY A 5 50.20 15.87 -6.90
CA GLY A 5 49.16 15.49 -5.95
C GLY A 5 48.04 16.53 -5.98
N PHE A 6 46.83 16.13 -6.37
CA PHE A 6 45.62 16.93 -6.19
C PHE A 6 45.31 16.99 -4.69
N LEU A 7 45.87 17.98 -3.98
CA LEU A 7 45.35 18.39 -2.68
C LEU A 7 43.99 19.06 -2.90
N PHE A 8 42.91 18.34 -2.63
CA PHE A 8 41.59 18.95 -2.51
C PHE A 8 41.63 19.93 -1.33
N LYS A 9 41.67 21.23 -1.67
CA LYS A 9 41.59 22.32 -0.71
C LYS A 9 40.27 22.24 0.09
N PRO A 10 40.26 22.55 1.40
CA PRO A 10 39.11 22.36 2.30
C PRO A 10 37.83 23.10 1.87
N TYR A 11 37.94 24.12 1.03
CA TYR A 11 36.82 24.88 0.47
C TYR A 11 35.93 24.04 -0.46
N HIS A 12 36.48 23.01 -1.12
CA HIS A 12 35.71 22.14 -2.01
C HIS A 12 34.80 21.17 -1.25
N VAL A 13 35.22 20.71 -0.06
CA VAL A 13 34.42 19.80 0.77
C VAL A 13 33.19 20.51 1.34
N TRP A 14 33.31 21.79 1.71
CA TRP A 14 32.18 22.58 2.18
C TRP A 14 31.20 22.90 1.04
N ALA A 15 31.69 23.27 -0.14
CA ALA A 15 30.84 23.50 -1.32
C ALA A 15 30.10 22.23 -1.78
N ILE A 16 30.75 21.06 -1.75
CA ILE A 16 30.12 19.77 -2.06
C ILE A 16 29.05 19.40 -1.02
N ARG A 17 29.33 19.58 0.28
CA ARG A 17 28.35 19.32 1.36
C ARG A 17 27.13 20.23 1.26
N SER A 18 27.32 21.52 1.00
CA SER A 18 26.22 22.47 0.81
C SER A 18 25.42 22.17 -0.46
N SER A 19 26.07 21.72 -1.53
CA SER A 19 25.40 21.31 -2.78
C SER A 19 24.59 20.02 -2.60
N LEU A 20 25.11 19.04 -1.85
CA LEU A 20 24.38 17.84 -1.46
C LEU A 20 23.17 18.19 -0.59
N LEU A 21 23.33 19.05 0.43
CA LEU A 21 22.22 19.47 1.29
C LEU A 21 21.11 20.19 0.51
N CYS A 22 21.48 21.08 -0.41
CA CYS A 22 20.54 21.77 -1.28
C CYS A 22 19.84 20.81 -2.26
N LEU A 23 20.55 19.82 -2.80
CA LEU A 23 19.97 18.81 -3.67
C LEU A 23 18.98 17.92 -2.90
N THR A 24 19.31 17.51 -1.68
CA THR A 24 18.40 16.75 -0.81
C THR A 24 17.16 17.56 -0.46
N ALA A 25 17.32 18.84 -0.11
CA ALA A 25 16.20 19.74 0.17
C ALA A 25 15.31 19.98 -1.06
N LEU A 26 15.90 20.07 -2.25
CA LEU A 26 15.18 20.23 -3.51
C LEU A 26 14.38 18.97 -3.88
N LEU A 27 14.98 17.79 -3.67
CA LEU A 27 14.30 16.49 -3.88
C LEU A 27 13.17 16.24 -2.86
N MET A 28 13.34 16.66 -1.61
CA MET A 28 12.28 16.61 -0.60
C MET A 28 11.13 17.58 -0.92
N SER A 29 11.42 18.71 -1.58
CA SER A 29 10.42 19.71 -1.97
C SER A 29 9.60 19.28 -3.19
N SER A 30 10.16 18.48 -4.10
CA SER A 30 9.46 18.01 -5.30
C SER A 30 8.53 16.82 -5.05
N ALA A 31 8.69 16.10 -3.94
CA ALA A 31 7.80 14.98 -3.58
C ALA A 31 6.40 15.43 -3.11
N ALA A 32 6.21 16.70 -2.75
CA ALA A 32 4.96 17.21 -2.17
C ALA A 32 3.76 17.25 -3.14
N GLY A 33 3.95 16.90 -4.42
CA GLY A 33 2.92 16.99 -5.47
C GLY A 33 2.60 15.69 -6.20
N LEU A 34 3.25 14.57 -5.88
CA LEU A 34 2.94 13.28 -6.52
C LEU A 34 1.64 12.74 -5.91
N ARG A 35 0.58 12.72 -6.71
CA ARG A 35 -0.65 12.00 -6.38
C ARG A 35 -0.60 10.68 -7.12
N ALA A 36 -0.39 9.60 -6.38
CA ALA A 36 -0.61 8.27 -6.92
C ALA A 36 -2.10 8.08 -7.25
N GLN A 37 -2.40 7.10 -8.11
CA GLN A 37 -3.78 6.81 -8.47
C GLN A 37 -4.39 5.92 -7.40
N GLU A 38 -4.82 6.55 -6.31
CA GLU A 38 -5.42 5.87 -5.17
C GLU A 38 -6.80 5.29 -5.58
N ASN A 39 -7.17 4.08 -5.10
CA ASN A 39 -8.35 3.34 -5.60
C ASN A 39 -9.41 3.01 -4.53
N GLY A 40 -9.31 3.49 -3.28
CA GLY A 40 -10.35 3.28 -2.27
C GLY A 40 -11.53 4.26 -2.42
N THR A 41 -12.73 3.84 -2.03
CA THR A 41 -13.94 4.70 -2.06
C THR A 41 -14.67 4.69 -0.72
N ILE A 42 -15.09 5.88 -0.26
CA ILE A 42 -16.08 5.99 0.80
C ILE A 42 -17.41 6.40 0.18
N VAL A 43 -18.46 5.62 0.44
CA VAL A 43 -19.83 5.87 -0.03
C VAL A 43 -20.78 5.94 1.16
N GLY A 44 -21.96 6.50 0.97
CA GLY A 44 -23.01 6.41 1.98
C GLY A 44 -24.22 7.27 1.66
N THR A 45 -25.18 7.22 2.58
CA THR A 45 -26.41 8.00 2.53
C THR A 45 -26.55 8.82 3.81
N VAL A 46 -27.05 10.05 3.69
CA VAL A 46 -27.40 10.88 4.84
C VAL A 46 -28.91 10.94 5.04
N THR A 47 -29.34 10.64 6.25
CA THR A 47 -30.76 10.68 6.66
C THR A 47 -30.99 11.54 7.89
N ASP A 48 -32.24 11.88 8.17
CA ASP A 48 -32.68 12.45 9.44
C ASP A 48 -33.10 11.34 10.44
N PRO A 49 -33.51 11.67 11.69
CA PRO A 49 -33.92 10.65 12.67
C PRO A 49 -35.22 9.92 12.33
N SER A 50 -36.01 10.44 11.38
CA SER A 50 -37.21 9.78 10.84
C SER A 50 -36.90 8.82 9.70
N GLY A 51 -35.64 8.80 9.22
CA GLY A 51 -35.20 8.01 8.08
C GLY A 51 -35.37 8.72 6.73
N ALA A 52 -35.74 10.00 6.71
CA ALA A 52 -35.86 10.76 5.48
C ALA A 52 -34.48 11.16 4.95
N ILE A 53 -34.27 11.07 3.63
CA ILE A 53 -33.01 11.43 2.98
C ILE A 53 -32.77 12.95 3.00
N ILE A 54 -31.51 13.36 3.18
CA ILE A 54 -31.12 14.78 3.20
C ILE A 54 -30.19 15.10 2.03
N PRO A 55 -30.66 15.81 0.99
CA PRO A 55 -29.82 16.24 -0.13
C PRO A 55 -28.99 17.47 0.23
N GLY A 56 -27.87 17.70 -0.45
CA GLY A 56 -27.02 18.88 -0.29
C GLY A 56 -26.39 19.03 1.11
N VAL A 57 -26.05 17.91 1.76
CA VAL A 57 -25.24 17.85 2.98
C VAL A 57 -23.77 17.89 2.57
N THR A 58 -22.98 18.74 3.21
CA THR A 58 -21.52 18.77 2.97
C THR A 58 -20.86 17.61 3.71
N ILE A 59 -20.14 16.77 2.98
CA ILE A 59 -19.39 15.65 3.51
C ILE A 59 -17.91 15.96 3.41
N THR A 60 -17.21 15.96 4.54
CA THR A 60 -15.76 16.16 4.61
C THR A 60 -15.09 14.92 5.17
N VAL A 61 -14.16 14.35 4.40
CA VAL A 61 -13.34 13.20 4.81
C VAL A 61 -11.94 13.68 5.18
N ARG A 62 -11.50 13.31 6.39
CA ARG A 62 -10.16 13.60 6.91
C ARG A 62 -9.38 12.33 7.12
N ASN A 63 -8.14 12.32 6.64
CA ASN A 63 -7.21 11.25 6.96
C ASN A 63 -6.70 11.47 8.37
N GLN A 64 -6.96 10.53 9.29
CA GLN A 64 -6.60 10.72 10.70
C GLN A 64 -5.09 10.64 10.94
N LEU A 65 -4.36 9.85 10.15
CA LEU A 65 -2.91 9.73 10.27
C LEU A 65 -2.19 11.00 9.79
N LYS A 66 -2.67 11.61 8.70
CA LYS A 66 -2.11 12.86 8.12
C LYS A 66 -2.69 14.14 8.72
N GLY A 67 -3.87 14.08 9.34
CA GLY A 67 -4.59 15.23 9.89
C GLY A 67 -5.19 16.17 8.83
N SER A 68 -4.93 15.90 7.55
CA SER A 68 -5.40 16.72 6.43
C SER A 68 -6.79 16.29 5.94
N VAL A 69 -7.50 17.25 5.34
CA VAL A 69 -8.72 16.94 4.58
C VAL A 69 -8.30 16.20 3.31
N ALA A 70 -8.79 14.96 3.17
CA ALA A 70 -8.52 14.15 2.00
C ALA A 70 -9.42 14.57 0.84
N ARG A 71 -10.73 14.68 1.09
CA ARG A 71 -11.72 15.00 0.05
C ARG A 71 -13.02 15.54 0.65
N THR A 72 -13.74 16.37 -0.11
CA THR A 72 -15.05 16.92 0.27
C THR A 72 -16.02 16.75 -0.89
N THR A 73 -17.29 16.44 -0.60
CA THR A 73 -18.36 16.35 -1.58
C THR A 73 -19.69 16.80 -0.96
N THR A 74 -20.76 16.83 -1.75
CA THR A 74 -22.11 17.08 -1.28
C THR A 74 -23.04 15.92 -1.63
N THR A 75 -24.03 15.64 -0.78
CA THR A 75 -25.04 14.61 -1.08
C THR A 75 -25.91 15.02 -2.26
N ASN A 76 -26.26 14.07 -3.12
CA ASN A 76 -27.14 14.27 -4.26
C ASN A 76 -28.63 14.37 -3.86
N ALA A 77 -29.53 14.48 -4.83
CA ALA A 77 -30.98 14.57 -4.60
C ALA A 77 -31.58 13.36 -3.85
N SER A 78 -30.91 12.20 -3.89
CA SER A 78 -31.28 10.98 -3.17
C SER A 78 -30.60 10.85 -1.80
N GLY A 79 -29.87 11.87 -1.34
CA GLY A 79 -29.13 11.86 -0.07
C GLY A 79 -27.83 11.04 -0.10
N ASN A 80 -27.44 10.53 -1.27
CA ASN A 80 -26.25 9.68 -1.43
C ASN A 80 -25.01 10.51 -1.72
N TYR A 81 -23.85 10.02 -1.28
CA TYR A 81 -22.53 10.58 -1.59
C TYR A 81 -21.52 9.49 -1.93
N ALA A 82 -20.50 9.86 -2.70
CA ALA A 82 -19.36 9.01 -3.02
C ALA A 82 -18.09 9.85 -3.10
N LEU A 83 -17.01 9.33 -2.51
CA LEU A 83 -15.68 9.92 -2.46
C LEU A 83 -14.68 8.85 -2.90
N PRO A 84 -14.53 8.63 -4.22
CA PRO A 84 -13.54 7.69 -4.75
C PRO A 84 -12.13 8.22 -4.56
N GLY A 85 -11.13 7.43 -4.92
CA GLY A 85 -9.73 7.84 -5.00
C GLY A 85 -9.15 8.30 -3.67
N LEU A 86 -9.36 7.51 -2.63
CA LEU A 86 -8.75 7.67 -1.32
C LEU A 86 -7.70 6.57 -1.11
N PRO A 87 -6.51 6.89 -0.55
CA PRO A 87 -5.50 5.89 -0.24
C PRO A 87 -5.95 5.00 0.92
N ALA A 88 -5.32 3.85 1.07
CA ALA A 88 -5.57 3.03 2.25
C ALA A 88 -5.15 3.79 3.51
N SER A 89 -6.08 3.96 4.46
CA SER A 89 -5.82 4.68 5.71
C SER A 89 -6.98 4.58 6.70
N THR A 90 -6.82 5.22 7.85
CA THR A 90 -7.92 5.46 8.79
C THR A 90 -8.49 6.86 8.60
N TYR A 91 -9.81 6.94 8.39
CA TYR A 91 -10.52 8.16 8.07
C TYR A 91 -11.53 8.56 9.15
N SER A 92 -11.91 9.84 9.12
CA SER A 92 -13.15 10.32 9.71
C SER A 92 -14.00 11.01 8.63
N VAL A 93 -15.31 10.78 8.69
CA VAL A 93 -16.31 11.36 7.80
C VAL A 93 -17.19 12.29 8.62
N ARG A 94 -17.21 13.57 8.26
CA ARG A 94 -18.03 14.59 8.91
C ARG A 94 -19.12 15.07 7.96
N ALA A 95 -20.37 15.06 8.41
CA ALA A 95 -21.53 15.55 7.69
C ALA A 95 -22.07 16.84 8.31
N GLU A 96 -22.27 17.87 7.47
CA GLU A 96 -22.70 19.20 7.90
C GLU A 96 -23.81 19.76 7.01
N LYS A 97 -24.88 20.25 7.64
CA LYS A 97 -26.05 20.85 6.98
C LYS A 97 -26.64 21.91 7.91
N SER A 98 -26.97 23.09 7.37
CA SER A 98 -27.66 24.13 8.16
C SER A 98 -29.01 23.60 8.69
N GLY A 99 -29.31 23.88 9.95
CA GLY A 99 -30.48 23.36 10.66
C GLY A 99 -30.30 22.00 11.33
N PHE A 100 -29.13 21.37 11.15
CA PHE A 100 -28.77 20.10 11.80
C PHE A 100 -27.48 20.24 12.60
N ALA A 101 -27.39 19.44 13.66
CA ALA A 101 -26.16 19.21 14.41
C ALA A 101 -25.17 18.44 13.54
N PRO A 102 -23.89 18.86 13.44
CA PRO A 102 -22.88 18.11 12.70
C PRO A 102 -22.66 16.73 13.33
N ALA A 103 -22.48 15.72 12.47
CA ALA A 103 -22.19 14.36 12.88
C ALA A 103 -20.86 13.89 12.29
N THR A 104 -20.02 13.29 13.11
CA THR A 104 -18.72 12.75 12.71
C THR A 104 -18.67 11.26 13.01
N ARG A 105 -18.31 10.46 11.99
CA ARG A 105 -17.95 9.05 12.10
C ARG A 105 -16.44 8.93 12.04
N SER A 106 -15.83 8.36 13.06
CA SER A 106 -14.37 8.19 13.14
C SER A 106 -13.99 6.72 13.13
N ASP A 107 -12.69 6.50 12.97
CA ASP A 107 -11.98 5.22 13.01
C ASP A 107 -12.39 4.25 11.90
N LEU A 108 -12.69 4.83 10.74
CA LEU A 108 -13.08 4.12 9.54
C LEU A 108 -11.82 3.64 8.81
N VAL A 109 -11.55 2.33 8.87
CA VAL A 109 -10.45 1.71 8.14
C VAL A 109 -10.86 1.51 6.68
N LEU A 110 -10.13 2.14 5.76
CA LEU A 110 -10.25 1.95 4.33
C LEU A 110 -9.03 1.17 3.84
N ASN A 111 -9.27 -0.03 3.30
CA ASN A 111 -8.25 -0.90 2.73
C ASN A 111 -8.04 -0.60 1.24
N VAL A 112 -6.92 -1.07 0.68
CA VAL A 112 -6.57 -0.87 -0.75
C VAL A 112 -7.68 -1.38 -1.68
N GLY A 113 -8.07 -0.55 -2.65
CA GLY A 113 -9.06 -0.89 -3.68
C GLY A 113 -10.36 -1.43 -3.10
N SER A 114 -10.79 -0.93 -1.94
CA SER A 114 -12.02 -1.33 -1.26
C SER A 114 -13.01 -0.18 -1.17
N ASP A 115 -14.28 -0.54 -1.12
CA ASP A 115 -15.37 0.40 -0.86
C ASP A 115 -15.86 0.22 0.57
N VAL A 116 -16.01 1.33 1.29
CA VAL A 116 -16.55 1.38 2.65
C VAL A 116 -17.81 2.23 2.67
N ARG A 117 -18.91 1.63 3.12
CA ARG A 117 -20.19 2.31 3.30
C ARG A 117 -20.30 2.94 4.68
N VAL A 118 -20.63 4.24 4.73
CA VAL A 118 -20.77 5.03 5.94
C VAL A 118 -22.07 5.84 5.88
N ASP A 119 -23.15 5.24 6.36
CA ASP A 119 -24.43 5.95 6.48
C ASP A 119 -24.44 6.83 7.74
N ILE A 120 -24.93 8.07 7.59
CA ILE A 120 -24.93 9.08 8.66
C ILE A 120 -26.35 9.59 8.89
N ALA A 121 -26.82 9.48 10.14
CA ALA A 121 -28.06 10.11 10.57
C ALA A 121 -27.75 11.45 11.23
N LEU A 122 -28.25 12.55 10.67
CA LEU A 122 -28.15 13.88 11.26
C LEU A 122 -29.31 14.11 12.23
N THR A 123 -29.01 14.71 13.38
CA THR A 123 -30.03 15.14 14.35
C THR A 123 -30.37 16.61 14.15
N VAL A 124 -31.65 16.95 14.22
CA VAL A 124 -32.08 18.36 14.21
C VAL A 124 -31.49 19.07 15.42
N GLY A 125 -30.79 20.18 15.22
CA GLY A 125 -30.07 20.87 16.28
C GLY A 125 -29.23 22.02 15.75
N ALA A 126 -28.75 22.87 16.65
CA ALA A 126 -27.81 23.94 16.29
C ALA A 126 -26.41 23.35 16.01
N VAL A 127 -25.64 24.03 15.15
CA VAL A 127 -24.27 23.63 14.76
C VAL A 127 -23.32 23.46 15.98
N SER A 128 -23.66 24.05 17.13
CA SER A 128 -22.86 23.97 18.36
C SER A 128 -22.88 22.60 19.05
N GLN A 129 -23.72 21.66 18.63
CA GLN A 129 -23.80 20.32 19.21
C GLN A 129 -23.24 19.30 18.22
N GLU A 130 -22.04 18.78 18.47
CA GLU A 130 -21.42 17.74 17.64
C GLU A 130 -21.70 16.36 18.21
N VAL A 131 -22.14 15.43 17.35
CA VAL A 131 -22.30 14.01 17.69
C VAL A 131 -21.13 13.23 17.10
N ASN A 132 -20.25 12.76 17.98
CA ASN A 132 -19.19 11.82 17.63
C ASN A 132 -19.68 10.39 17.82
N VAL A 133 -19.67 9.60 16.75
CA VAL A 133 -19.93 8.16 16.84
C VAL A 133 -18.68 7.40 16.45
N THR A 134 -17.98 6.87 17.45
CA THR A 134 -16.89 5.91 17.29
C THR A 134 -17.50 4.56 16.91
N ALA A 135 -17.21 4.08 15.71
CA ALA A 135 -17.74 2.80 15.23
C ALA A 135 -16.64 1.73 15.28
N ALA A 136 -16.79 0.75 16.16
CA ALA A 136 -16.14 -0.57 16.01
C ALA A 136 -17.03 -1.48 15.13
N ALA A 137 -17.44 -0.99 13.96
CA ALA A 137 -18.26 -1.78 13.05
C ALA A 137 -17.35 -2.69 12.21
N ILE A 138 -17.68 -3.98 12.17
CA ILE A 138 -17.11 -4.92 11.21
C ILE A 138 -17.41 -4.35 9.82
N VAL A 139 -16.36 -3.96 9.08
CA VAL A 139 -16.47 -3.49 7.70
C VAL A 139 -16.86 -4.69 6.84
N LEU A 140 -18.16 -4.92 6.68
CA LEU A 140 -18.67 -5.89 5.73
C LEU A 140 -18.63 -5.25 4.35
N HIS A 141 -17.79 -5.80 3.45
CA HIS A 141 -17.74 -5.37 2.06
C HIS A 141 -18.99 -5.88 1.32
N THR A 142 -20.10 -5.13 1.40
CA THR A 142 -21.35 -5.44 0.68
C THR A 142 -21.42 -4.81 -0.70
N GLU A 143 -20.47 -3.92 -1.03
CA GLU A 143 -20.52 -3.10 -2.23
C GLU A 143 -19.98 -3.81 -3.48
N ASN A 144 -19.22 -4.90 -3.32
CA ASN A 144 -18.76 -5.72 -4.44
C ASN A 144 -18.71 -7.22 -4.12
N ALA A 145 -18.65 -8.04 -5.16
CA ALA A 145 -18.60 -9.51 -5.07
C ALA A 145 -17.15 -10.05 -5.18
N GLN A 146 -16.14 -9.23 -4.87
CA GLN A 146 -14.74 -9.60 -5.02
C GLN A 146 -14.36 -10.72 -4.04
N VAL A 147 -13.57 -11.69 -4.51
CA VAL A 147 -12.89 -12.64 -3.63
C VAL A 147 -11.46 -12.13 -3.47
N SER A 148 -11.17 -11.58 -2.30
CA SER A 148 -9.88 -10.99 -2.00
C SER A 148 -9.43 -11.27 -0.59
N GLU A 149 -8.13 -11.37 -0.40
CA GLU A 149 -7.50 -11.43 0.92
C GLU A 149 -6.51 -10.27 1.05
N SER A 150 -6.49 -9.63 2.22
CA SER A 150 -5.53 -8.56 2.52
C SER A 150 -4.50 -9.05 3.53
N VAL A 151 -3.23 -8.94 3.12
CA VAL A 151 -2.06 -9.11 3.98
C VAL A 151 -1.62 -7.72 4.42
N THR A 152 -1.99 -7.37 5.66
CA THR A 152 -1.65 -6.07 6.25
C THR A 152 -0.16 -5.94 6.56
N GLY A 153 0.36 -4.71 6.69
CA GLY A 153 1.76 -4.46 7.06
C GLY A 153 2.22 -5.21 8.32
N LYS A 154 1.33 -5.51 9.26
CA LYS A 154 1.66 -6.35 10.43
C LYS A 154 2.02 -7.79 10.05
N HIS A 155 1.35 -8.38 9.08
CA HIS A 155 1.69 -9.71 8.59
C HIS A 155 2.98 -9.66 7.76
N VAL A 156 3.16 -8.59 7.00
CA VAL A 156 4.39 -8.34 6.26
C VAL A 156 5.59 -8.23 7.21
N GLU A 157 5.45 -7.56 8.36
CA GLU A 157 6.52 -7.43 9.36
C GLU A 157 6.69 -8.71 10.22
N ALA A 158 5.62 -9.46 10.49
CA ALA A 158 5.65 -10.62 11.39
C ALA A 158 6.04 -11.95 10.72
N ILE A 159 5.95 -12.04 9.39
CA ILE A 159 6.21 -13.28 8.66
C ILE A 159 7.55 -13.14 7.93
N ASP A 160 8.51 -13.94 8.38
CA ASP A 160 9.81 -14.05 7.74
C ASP A 160 9.63 -14.58 6.31
N THR A 161 9.97 -13.75 5.33
CA THR A 161 10.08 -14.16 3.94
C THR A 161 11.53 -14.50 3.65
N ASN A 162 11.75 -15.55 2.86
CA ASN A 162 13.11 -15.83 2.42
C ASN A 162 13.54 -14.71 1.46
N GLY A 163 14.69 -14.09 1.69
CA GLY A 163 15.26 -13.07 0.81
C GLY A 163 14.43 -11.79 0.67
N ARG A 164 13.59 -11.47 1.67
CA ARG A 164 12.75 -10.25 1.73
C ARG A 164 11.86 -10.06 0.50
N ASN A 165 11.42 -11.18 -0.07
CA ASN A 165 10.50 -11.20 -1.19
C ASN A 165 9.06 -11.27 -0.67
N PHE A 166 8.41 -10.11 -0.59
CA PHE A 166 7.02 -9.98 -0.12
C PHE A 166 6.01 -10.80 -0.91
N ILE A 167 6.31 -11.18 -2.16
CA ILE A 167 5.42 -11.98 -3.01
C ILE A 167 5.18 -13.35 -2.38
N GLN A 168 6.12 -13.87 -1.58
CA GLN A 168 5.91 -15.11 -0.82
C GLN A 168 4.69 -15.04 0.11
N LEU A 169 4.34 -13.86 0.61
CA LEU A 169 3.16 -13.66 1.46
C LEU A 169 1.86 -13.90 0.71
N ALA A 170 1.85 -13.80 -0.62
CA ALA A 170 0.70 -14.14 -1.42
C ALA A 170 0.35 -15.64 -1.38
N ASN A 171 1.27 -16.51 -0.93
CA ASN A 171 0.96 -17.93 -0.66
C ASN A 171 0.04 -18.13 0.55
N LEU A 172 -0.16 -17.11 1.39
CA LEU A 172 -1.13 -17.15 2.49
C LEU A 172 -2.57 -17.09 1.96
N VAL A 173 -2.75 -16.66 0.72
CA VAL A 173 -4.05 -16.49 0.08
C VAL A 173 -4.55 -17.86 -0.43
N PRO A 174 -5.79 -18.26 -0.12
CA PRO A 174 -6.36 -19.49 -0.63
C PRO A 174 -6.30 -19.58 -2.17
N GLY A 175 -5.93 -20.76 -2.68
CA GLY A 175 -5.80 -21.00 -4.12
C GLY A 175 -4.46 -20.56 -4.73
N ALA A 176 -3.58 -19.94 -3.94
CA ALA A 176 -2.21 -19.64 -4.33
C ALA A 176 -1.32 -20.89 -4.30
N VAL A 177 -0.50 -21.05 -5.34
CA VAL A 177 0.54 -22.07 -5.43
C VAL A 177 1.79 -21.39 -6.00
N GLY A 178 2.75 -21.10 -5.12
CA GLY A 178 4.08 -20.62 -5.52
C GLY A 178 5.06 -21.77 -5.78
N PRO A 179 6.13 -21.54 -6.56
CA PRO A 179 7.19 -22.50 -6.75
C PRO A 179 7.91 -22.69 -5.42
N SER A 180 8.01 -23.95 -5.02
CA SER A 180 8.90 -24.41 -3.94
C SER A 180 10.39 -24.39 -4.35
N LEU A 181 10.74 -23.77 -5.48
CA LEU A 181 11.97 -24.08 -6.22
C LEU A 181 12.85 -22.84 -6.44
N VAL A 182 13.79 -22.68 -5.50
CA VAL A 182 15.16 -22.12 -5.65
C VAL A 182 15.28 -20.86 -6.51
N GLY A 183 15.12 -19.72 -5.84
CA GLY A 183 15.38 -18.38 -6.34
C GLY A 183 14.73 -17.37 -5.42
N SER A 184 15.06 -17.43 -4.13
CA SER A 184 14.30 -16.78 -3.05
C SER A 184 14.59 -15.29 -2.86
N PHE A 185 15.33 -14.65 -3.75
CA PHE A 185 15.81 -13.30 -3.53
C PHE A 185 15.28 -12.36 -4.59
N ASN A 186 14.81 -11.19 -4.16
CA ASN A 186 14.64 -10.07 -5.06
C ASN A 186 16.02 -9.72 -5.62
N THR A 187 16.15 -9.77 -6.94
CA THR A 187 17.27 -9.14 -7.62
C THR A 187 17.11 -7.63 -7.56
N PRO A 188 18.19 -6.83 -7.66
CA PRO A 188 18.10 -5.37 -7.65
C PRO A 188 17.18 -4.76 -8.73
N VAL A 189 16.81 -5.55 -9.74
CA VAL A 189 15.87 -5.19 -10.80
C VAL A 189 14.60 -6.03 -10.63
N GLY A 190 13.43 -5.40 -10.59
CA GLY A 190 12.15 -6.09 -10.40
C GLY A 190 11.85 -7.15 -11.46
N VAL A 191 12.24 -6.89 -12.72
CA VAL A 191 11.99 -7.79 -13.86
C VAL A 191 12.62 -9.18 -13.68
N THR A 192 13.73 -9.26 -12.92
CA THR A 192 14.40 -10.54 -12.62
C THR A 192 14.02 -11.09 -11.24
N ALA A 193 13.14 -10.42 -10.50
CA ALA A 193 12.65 -10.88 -9.22
C ALA A 193 11.72 -12.09 -9.41
N ASN A 194 11.77 -13.01 -8.45
CA ASN A 194 10.92 -14.19 -8.51
C ASN A 194 9.50 -13.84 -8.07
N ALA A 195 8.62 -13.66 -9.06
CA ALA A 195 7.19 -13.37 -8.88
C ALA A 195 6.28 -14.52 -9.30
N GLY A 196 6.84 -15.73 -9.46
CA GLY A 196 6.05 -16.85 -9.96
C GLY A 196 5.06 -17.31 -8.91
N ILE A 197 3.78 -16.99 -9.04
CA ILE A 197 2.72 -17.60 -8.22
C ILE A 197 1.56 -17.91 -9.13
N ASN A 198 1.00 -19.10 -9.01
CA ASN A 198 -0.22 -19.47 -9.71
C ASN A 198 -1.41 -19.30 -8.77
N PHE A 199 -2.50 -18.73 -9.25
CA PHE A 199 -3.75 -18.65 -8.49
C PHE A 199 -4.82 -19.45 -9.20
N ASN A 200 -5.52 -20.31 -8.46
CA ASN A 200 -6.67 -21.07 -8.97
C ASN A 200 -6.38 -21.90 -10.25
N GLY A 201 -5.13 -22.33 -10.44
CA GLY A 201 -4.69 -23.12 -11.60
C GLY A 201 -4.29 -22.30 -12.83
N GLU A 202 -4.39 -20.97 -12.77
CA GLU A 202 -4.01 -20.07 -13.86
C GLU A 202 -2.50 -19.82 -13.92
N ARG A 203 -2.02 -19.35 -15.08
CA ARG A 203 -0.59 -19.07 -15.30
C ARG A 203 -0.15 -17.85 -14.50
N GLN A 204 1.05 -17.90 -13.91
CA GLN A 204 1.66 -16.76 -13.21
C GLN A 204 1.76 -15.49 -14.07
N ALA A 205 1.96 -15.65 -15.37
CA ALA A 205 1.99 -14.59 -16.38
C ALA A 205 0.62 -13.92 -16.62
N HIS A 206 -0.43 -14.34 -15.92
CA HIS A 206 -1.76 -13.73 -16.00
C HIS A 206 -2.11 -13.01 -14.70
N ASN A 207 -1.19 -12.96 -13.73
CA ASN A 207 -1.32 -12.12 -12.55
C ASN A 207 -0.97 -10.68 -12.93
N VAL A 208 -1.78 -9.72 -12.52
CA VAL A 208 -1.49 -8.30 -12.72
C VAL A 208 -1.04 -7.72 -11.40
N PHE A 209 0.07 -6.98 -11.42
CA PHE A 209 0.58 -6.28 -10.24
C PHE A 209 0.32 -4.79 -10.39
N SER A 210 0.03 -4.11 -9.28
CA SER A 210 -0.10 -2.66 -9.23
C SER A 210 0.50 -2.10 -7.95
N VAL A 211 1.06 -0.89 -8.02
CA VAL A 211 1.60 -0.15 -6.86
C VAL A 211 0.90 1.20 -6.78
N ASP A 212 0.31 1.51 -5.63
CA ASP A 212 -0.49 2.72 -5.39
C ASP A 212 -1.49 3.00 -6.53
N GLY A 213 -2.14 1.91 -6.97
CA GLY A 213 -3.13 1.83 -8.05
C GLY A 213 -2.62 2.05 -9.48
N GLN A 214 -1.31 2.24 -9.69
CA GLN A 214 -0.71 2.18 -11.02
C GLN A 214 -0.28 0.76 -11.38
N GLU A 215 -0.48 0.37 -12.63
CA GLU A 215 -0.02 -0.92 -13.13
C GLU A 215 1.51 -1.02 -13.03
N ASN A 216 1.98 -2.15 -12.50
CA ASN A 216 3.37 -2.49 -12.26
C ASN A 216 3.68 -3.84 -12.93
N TYR A 217 3.52 -3.88 -14.24
CA TYR A 217 3.44 -5.12 -15.01
C TYR A 217 4.14 -4.99 -16.38
N ASP A 218 5.29 -5.63 -16.51
CA ASP A 218 6.06 -5.66 -17.76
C ASP A 218 5.47 -6.70 -18.72
N ARG A 219 4.79 -6.22 -19.77
CA ARG A 219 4.23 -7.06 -20.83
C ARG A 219 5.29 -7.69 -21.74
N GLY A 220 6.47 -7.07 -21.87
CA GLY A 220 7.55 -7.52 -22.74
C GLY A 220 8.20 -8.83 -22.26
N CYS A 221 8.29 -9.02 -20.95
CA CYS A 221 8.77 -10.29 -20.36
C CYS A 221 7.63 -11.27 -20.01
N GLY A 222 6.37 -10.96 -20.36
CA GLY A 222 5.23 -11.81 -20.10
C GLY A 222 4.76 -11.79 -18.65
N GLY A 223 4.86 -10.64 -17.97
CA GLY A 223 4.24 -10.42 -16.67
C GLY A 223 5.15 -10.39 -15.47
N CYS A 224 6.36 -9.85 -15.65
CA CYS A 224 7.24 -9.55 -14.53
C CYS A 224 6.79 -8.27 -13.84
N ILE A 225 7.20 -8.14 -12.59
CA ILE A 225 7.01 -6.93 -11.80
C ILE A 225 8.11 -5.94 -12.21
N GLU A 226 7.78 -4.68 -12.46
CA GLU A 226 8.80 -3.68 -12.83
C GLU A 226 9.50 -3.11 -11.59
N VAL A 227 8.71 -2.77 -10.57
CA VAL A 227 9.14 -2.15 -9.31
C VAL A 227 8.82 -3.07 -8.15
N VAL A 228 9.82 -3.38 -7.34
CA VAL A 228 9.66 -4.22 -6.15
C VAL A 228 10.10 -3.38 -4.96
N PRO A 229 9.16 -2.72 -4.24
CA PRO A 229 9.50 -1.95 -3.05
C PRO A 229 10.09 -2.83 -1.96
N ASP A 230 10.87 -2.21 -1.07
CA ASP A 230 11.31 -2.87 0.16
C ASP A 230 10.10 -3.33 0.97
N GLN A 231 10.21 -4.52 1.56
CA GLN A 231 9.15 -5.12 2.36
C GLN A 231 8.66 -4.20 3.48
N ASP A 232 9.56 -3.43 4.10
CA ASP A 232 9.21 -2.54 5.21
C ASP A 232 8.50 -1.25 4.73
N ALA A 233 8.66 -0.87 3.45
CA ALA A 233 7.94 0.25 2.84
C ALA A 233 6.47 -0.09 2.54
N ILE A 234 6.06 -1.36 2.64
CA ILE A 234 4.71 -1.83 2.29
C ILE A 234 3.74 -1.53 3.43
N GLN A 235 2.65 -0.83 3.13
CA GLN A 235 1.55 -0.60 4.07
C GLN A 235 0.55 -1.76 4.05
N GLU A 236 0.14 -2.15 2.85
CA GLU A 236 -0.86 -3.19 2.63
C GLU A 236 -0.59 -3.91 1.30
N PHE A 237 -0.81 -5.22 1.31
CA PHE A 237 -0.74 -6.08 0.15
C PHE A 237 -2.06 -6.82 0.00
N LYS A 238 -2.82 -6.55 -1.06
CA LYS A 238 -4.12 -7.17 -1.33
C LYS A 238 -4.06 -8.05 -2.56
N VAL A 239 -4.60 -9.25 -2.46
CA VAL A 239 -4.69 -10.19 -3.58
C VAL A 239 -6.14 -10.47 -3.88
N LEU A 240 -6.57 -10.14 -5.09
CA LEU A 240 -7.89 -10.47 -5.63
C LEU A 240 -7.76 -11.65 -6.57
N THR A 241 -8.44 -12.76 -6.29
CA THR A 241 -8.31 -14.01 -7.06
C THR A 241 -9.53 -14.31 -7.91
N SER A 242 -10.64 -13.57 -7.74
CA SER A 242 -11.85 -13.69 -8.55
C SER A 242 -12.70 -12.41 -8.48
N ASN A 243 -13.56 -12.23 -9.49
CA ASN A 243 -14.53 -11.14 -9.61
C ASN A 243 -13.90 -9.74 -9.50
N ALA A 244 -12.67 -9.58 -10.02
CA ALA A 244 -12.03 -8.28 -10.14
C ALA A 244 -12.93 -7.32 -10.95
N GLN A 245 -13.01 -6.07 -10.50
CA GLN A 245 -13.80 -5.04 -11.16
C GLN A 245 -13.08 -4.57 -12.44
N GLN A 246 -13.84 -3.99 -13.39
CA GLN A 246 -13.31 -3.64 -14.72
C GLN A 246 -12.25 -2.53 -14.70
N ASP A 247 -12.17 -1.77 -13.61
CA ASP A 247 -11.18 -0.72 -13.37
C ASP A 247 -9.76 -1.27 -13.14
N LEU A 248 -9.64 -2.54 -12.73
CA LEU A 248 -8.35 -3.19 -12.47
C LEU A 248 -7.66 -3.77 -13.73
N GLY A 249 -8.29 -3.65 -14.89
CA GLY A 249 -7.71 -4.02 -16.18
C GLY A 249 -7.74 -5.51 -16.50
N PHE A 250 -6.77 -5.97 -17.29
CA PHE A 250 -6.76 -7.30 -17.91
C PHE A 250 -5.86 -8.28 -17.17
N GLY A 251 -6.45 -9.21 -16.43
CA GLY A 251 -5.79 -10.37 -15.84
C GLY A 251 -6.80 -11.50 -15.69
N SER A 252 -6.40 -12.75 -15.96
CA SER A 252 -7.29 -13.91 -15.76
C SER A 252 -6.94 -14.73 -14.50
N ALA A 253 -5.84 -14.41 -13.83
CA ALA A 253 -5.41 -15.06 -12.60
C ALA A 253 -5.73 -14.17 -11.38
N ALA A 254 -4.72 -13.56 -10.74
CA ALA A 254 -4.92 -12.64 -9.64
C ALA A 254 -4.57 -11.18 -9.98
N HIS A 255 -5.29 -10.23 -9.38
CA HIS A 255 -4.87 -8.84 -9.31
C HIS A 255 -4.23 -8.60 -7.94
N ILE A 256 -2.97 -8.18 -7.95
CA ILE A 256 -2.14 -8.03 -6.78
C ILE A 256 -1.84 -6.54 -6.59
N GLN A 257 -2.43 -5.96 -5.56
CA GLN A 257 -2.36 -4.53 -5.28
C GLN A 257 -1.44 -4.30 -4.09
N LEU A 258 -0.44 -3.48 -4.32
CA LEU A 258 0.49 -3.03 -3.31
C LEU A 258 0.24 -1.55 -3.01
N GLU A 259 0.19 -1.21 -1.73
CA GLU A 259 0.19 0.18 -1.28
C GLU A 259 1.40 0.44 -0.39
N ILE A 260 2.12 1.52 -0.68
CA ILE A 260 3.31 1.94 0.05
C ILE A 260 2.90 2.82 1.25
N LYS A 261 3.63 2.69 2.36
CA LYS A 261 3.47 3.55 3.55
C LYS A 261 3.61 5.00 3.14
N SER A 262 2.58 5.80 3.44
CA SER A 262 2.64 7.24 3.24
C SER A 262 2.97 7.98 4.53
N GLY A 263 3.59 9.17 4.42
CA GLY A 263 4.00 9.96 5.57
C GLY A 263 2.82 10.33 6.49
N THR A 264 3.06 10.31 7.80
CA THR A 264 2.08 10.71 8.82
C THR A 264 2.43 12.09 9.42
N GLN A 265 1.63 12.55 10.39
CA GLN A 265 1.94 13.78 11.15
C GLN A 265 3.21 13.66 12.00
N ASN A 266 3.57 12.45 12.41
CA ASN A 266 4.74 12.20 13.23
C ASN A 266 5.91 11.81 12.34
N TYR A 267 7.10 12.34 12.64
CA TYR A 267 8.31 11.91 11.96
C TYR A 267 8.61 10.46 12.33
N HIS A 268 8.82 9.63 11.31
CA HIS A 268 9.24 8.25 11.42
C HIS A 268 10.21 7.92 10.31
N GLY A 269 11.05 6.94 10.55
CA GLY A 269 11.95 6.34 9.59
C GLY A 269 12.51 5.07 10.19
N GLU A 270 13.03 4.20 9.33
CA GLU A 270 13.59 2.92 9.74
C GLU A 270 14.92 2.68 9.05
N GLY A 271 15.78 1.91 9.69
CA GLY A 271 17.01 1.40 9.12
C GLY A 271 17.07 -0.09 9.38
N PHE A 272 17.49 -0.86 8.39
CA PHE A 272 17.55 -2.31 8.48
C PHE A 272 18.87 -2.87 7.99
N GLU A 273 19.26 -4.01 8.55
CA GLU A 273 20.40 -4.81 8.10
C GLU A 273 20.06 -6.30 8.28
N PHE A 274 20.12 -7.03 7.18
CA PHE A 274 19.91 -8.46 7.10
C PHE A 274 21.17 -9.11 6.54
N ASN A 275 21.77 -9.98 7.35
CA ASN A 275 22.88 -10.81 6.93
C ASN A 275 22.41 -12.25 6.77
N ARG A 276 22.60 -12.81 5.58
CA ARG A 276 22.39 -14.23 5.32
C ARG A 276 23.72 -14.84 4.90
N ASN A 277 24.32 -15.63 5.77
CA ASN A 277 25.67 -16.15 5.58
C ASN A 277 25.67 -17.68 5.56
N ARG A 278 26.32 -18.25 4.54
CA ARG A 278 26.51 -19.70 4.42
C ARG A 278 27.10 -20.34 5.69
N ALA A 279 27.88 -19.63 6.49
CA ALA A 279 28.47 -20.17 7.71
C ALA A 279 27.42 -20.56 8.76
N LEU A 280 26.24 -19.94 8.74
CA LEU A 280 25.16 -20.14 9.72
C LEU A 280 24.04 -21.06 9.20
N GLU A 281 24.04 -21.37 7.90
CA GLU A 281 22.98 -22.14 7.27
C GLU A 281 23.32 -23.62 7.09
N THR A 282 22.29 -24.45 7.06
CA THR A 282 22.41 -25.89 6.73
C THR A 282 22.24 -26.14 5.23
N GLN A 283 22.92 -27.16 4.71
CA GLN A 283 22.79 -27.55 3.31
C GLN A 283 21.54 -28.44 3.11
N PRO A 284 20.74 -28.27 2.04
CA PRO A 284 19.56 -29.11 1.80
C PRO A 284 19.92 -30.60 1.76
N PHE A 285 19.08 -31.43 2.37
CA PHE A 285 19.33 -32.87 2.57
C PHE A 285 19.77 -33.59 1.29
N PHE A 286 19.05 -33.40 0.18
CA PHE A 286 19.35 -34.06 -1.09
C PHE A 286 20.61 -33.53 -1.78
N HIS A 287 20.98 -32.26 -1.53
CA HIS A 287 22.23 -31.68 -2.02
C HIS A 287 23.43 -32.30 -1.30
N ASN A 288 23.32 -32.50 0.02
CA ASN A 288 24.31 -33.18 0.83
C ASN A 288 24.43 -34.67 0.45
N LYS A 289 23.28 -35.37 0.30
CA LYS A 289 23.23 -36.77 -0.13
C LYS A 289 23.89 -37.00 -1.49
N ALA A 290 23.76 -36.05 -2.41
CA ALA A 290 24.36 -36.10 -3.74
C ALA A 290 25.86 -35.70 -3.77
N GLY A 291 26.47 -35.36 -2.62
CA GLY A 291 27.87 -34.94 -2.54
C GLY A 291 28.16 -33.62 -3.27
N LEU A 292 27.12 -32.82 -3.52
CA LEU A 292 27.26 -31.57 -4.27
C LEU A 292 27.91 -30.50 -3.39
N LYS A 293 28.84 -29.75 -3.97
CA LYS A 293 29.49 -28.63 -3.28
C LYS A 293 28.44 -27.57 -2.96
N ARG A 294 28.48 -27.09 -1.72
CA ARG A 294 27.61 -26.02 -1.28
C ARG A 294 27.74 -24.77 -2.18
N PRO A 295 26.63 -24.22 -2.71
CA PRO A 295 26.64 -22.94 -3.43
C PRO A 295 27.19 -21.81 -2.56
N TYR A 296 27.78 -20.79 -3.18
CA TYR A 296 28.16 -19.57 -2.47
C TYR A 296 26.91 -18.71 -2.26
N GLU A 297 26.52 -18.54 -1.00
CA GLU A 297 25.31 -17.80 -0.61
C GLU A 297 25.67 -16.90 0.59
N ASN A 298 26.03 -15.65 0.30
CA ASN A 298 26.30 -14.62 1.29
C ASN A 298 25.60 -13.33 0.84
N TYR A 299 24.63 -12.88 1.62
CA TYR A 299 23.87 -11.66 1.36
C TYR A 299 24.00 -10.70 2.54
N ASN A 300 24.20 -9.43 2.18
CA ASN A 300 24.12 -8.28 3.08
C ASN A 300 23.10 -7.35 2.45
N ASP A 301 21.91 -7.32 3.03
CA ASP A 301 20.83 -6.45 2.58
C ASP A 301 20.60 -5.40 3.66
N PHE A 302 20.85 -4.14 3.34
CA PHE A 302 20.73 -3.05 4.28
C PHE A 302 20.14 -1.84 3.57
N GLY A 303 19.35 -1.08 4.30
CA GLY A 303 18.60 0.02 3.73
C GLY A 303 17.99 0.90 4.81
N PHE A 304 17.23 1.88 4.35
CA PHE A 304 16.51 2.81 5.20
C PHE A 304 15.30 3.36 4.45
N ASN A 305 14.22 3.66 5.18
CA ASN A 305 13.01 4.31 4.69
C ASN A 305 12.65 5.53 5.54
#